data_AF-A0A962UVG9-F1
#
_entry.id   AF-A0A962UVG9-F1
#
_cell.length_a   1.000
_cell.length_b   1.000
_cell.length_c   1.000
_cell.angle_alpha   90.00
_cell.angle_beta   90.00
_cell.angle_gamma   90.00
#
_symmetry.space_group_name_H-M   'P 1'
#
loop_
_entity.id
_entity.type
_entity.pdbx_description
1 polymer ?
#
loop_
_entity_poly.entity_id
_entity_poly.type
_entity_poly.pdbx_seq_one_letter_code
_entity_poly.pdbx_strand_id
1 'polypeptide(L)'
;MDLTSLIIAVPLALLMLYLLVRLPLAIVGNLRAGHRFRESLAASLDQLRLSRMLGHLGIDRQEYLHTQSGLTIQNHMTRCDGCDEKVRCDQVLDSKTTADAESLGFCANIDDLKALPRR
;
A
#
# COMPACT_ATOMS: atom_id res chain seq x y z
N MET A 1 20.61 -40.95 32.60
CA MET A 1 19.32 -40.45 32.10
C MET A 1 18.39 -41.63 32.01
N ASP A 2 17.23 -41.55 32.65
CA ASP A 2 16.25 -42.63 32.56
C ASP A 2 15.70 -42.70 31.13
N LEU A 3 15.42 -43.92 30.66
CA LEU A 3 14.91 -44.19 29.32
C LEU A 3 13.65 -43.37 29.02
N THR A 4 12.82 -43.16 30.04
CA THR A 4 11.61 -42.32 30.00
C THR A 4 11.93 -40.86 29.70
N SER A 5 12.94 -40.29 30.34
CA SER A 5 13.40 -38.92 30.07
C SER A 5 13.96 -38.77 28.67
N LEU A 6 14.68 -39.78 28.16
CA LEU A 6 15.22 -39.76 26.79
C LEU A 6 14.09 -39.77 25.74
N ILE A 7 13.08 -40.62 25.94
CA ILE A 7 11.93 -40.75 25.03
C ILE A 7 11.13 -39.45 24.94
N ILE A 8 11.10 -38.63 26.00
CA ILE A 8 10.41 -37.33 26.00
C ILE A 8 11.30 -36.21 25.46
N ALA A 9 12.58 -36.18 25.84
CA ALA A 9 13.49 -35.08 25.51
C ALA A 9 13.80 -35.02 24.00
N VAL A 10 13.98 -36.17 23.35
CA VAL A 10 14.30 -36.23 21.91
C VAL A 10 13.21 -35.64 21.02
N PRO A 11 11.92 -36.07 21.10
CA PRO A 11 10.87 -35.49 20.28
C PRO A 11 10.65 -34.00 20.61
N LEU A 12 10.80 -33.60 21.88
CA LEU A 12 10.72 -32.20 22.26
C LEU A 12 11.83 -31.37 21.60
N ALA A 13 13.08 -31.86 21.60
CA ALA A 13 14.20 -31.20 20.94
C ALA A 13 14.00 -31.10 19.42
N LEU A 14 13.47 -32.16 18.79
CA LEU A 14 13.13 -32.14 17.36
C LEU A 14 12.01 -31.14 17.04
N LEU A 15 10.97 -31.07 17.88
CA LEU A 15 9.90 -30.09 17.74
C LEU A 15 10.45 -28.67 17.86
N MET A 16 11.30 -28.41 18.85
CA MET A 16 11.94 -27.11 19.04
C MET A 16 12.80 -26.73 17.84
N LEU A 17 13.62 -27.65 17.33
CA LEU A 17 14.44 -27.43 16.13
C LEU A 17 13.56 -27.13 14.90
N TYR A 18 12.46 -27.87 14.75
CA TYR A 18 11.49 -27.63 13.67
C TYR A 18 10.90 -26.22 13.74
N LEU A 19 10.47 -25.77 14.93
CA LEU A 19 9.92 -24.43 15.12
C LEU A 19 10.97 -23.34 14.89
N LEU A 20 12.21 -23.55 15.34
CA LEU A 20 13.32 -22.62 15.12
C LEU A 20 13.61 -22.39 13.64
N VAL A 21 13.37 -23.37 12.78
CA VAL A 21 13.54 -23.22 11.33
C VAL A 21 12.28 -22.66 10.67
N ARG A 22 11.09 -23.14 11.05
CA ARG A 22 9.83 -22.76 10.42
C ARG A 22 9.43 -21.31 10.69
N LEU A 23 9.63 -20.81 11.91
CA LEU A 23 9.20 -19.46 12.28
C LEU A 23 9.94 -18.38 11.47
N PRO A 24 11.29 -18.39 11.38
CA PRO A 24 12.00 -17.44 10.53
C PRO A 24 11.59 -17.51 9.06
N LEU A 25 11.41 -18.72 8.51
CA LEU A 25 10.97 -18.90 7.13
C LEU A 25 9.58 -18.29 6.89
N ALA A 26 8.65 -18.48 7.83
CA ALA A 26 7.32 -17.90 7.74
C ALA A 26 7.36 -16.36 7.85
N ILE A 27 8.18 -15.81 8.75
CA ILE A 27 8.36 -14.37 8.90
C ILE A 27 8.92 -13.76 7.61
N VAL A 28 9.99 -14.34 7.05
CA VAL A 28 10.59 -13.87 5.79
C VAL A 28 9.60 -13.98 4.64
N GLY A 29 8.82 -15.07 4.58
CA GLY A 29 7.76 -15.25 3.60
C GLY A 29 6.72 -14.14 3.66
N ASN A 30 6.22 -13.83 4.87
CA ASN A 30 5.24 -12.77 5.09
C ASN A 30 5.80 -11.38 4.77
N LEU A 31 7.04 -11.08 5.16
CA LEU A 31 7.70 -9.81 4.82
C LEU A 31 7.83 -9.64 3.30
N ARG A 32 8.28 -10.67 2.59
CA ARG A 32 8.37 -10.65 1.11
C ARG A 32 7.00 -10.51 0.45
N ALA A 33 5.96 -11.11 1.02
CA ALA A 33 4.60 -10.93 0.51
C ALA A 33 4.13 -9.49 0.70
N GLY A 34 4.38 -8.90 1.88
CA GLY A 34 4.07 -7.49 2.15
C GLY A 34 4.80 -6.51 1.23
N HIS A 35 6.10 -6.72 0.98
CA HIS A 35 6.88 -5.91 0.04
C HIS A 35 6.33 -6.00 -1.38
N ARG A 36 6.12 -7.22 -1.90
CA ARG A 36 5.55 -7.43 -3.23
C ARG A 36 4.16 -6.80 -3.38
N PHE A 37 3.34 -6.88 -2.33
CA PHE A 37 2.04 -6.22 -2.31
C PHE A 37 2.19 -4.70 -2.43
N ARG A 38 3.06 -4.06 -1.64
CA ARG A 38 3.28 -2.59 -1.75
C ARG A 38 3.89 -2.18 -3.10
N GLU A 39 4.81 -2.97 -3.64
CA GLU A 39 5.36 -2.74 -4.99
C GLU A 39 4.26 -2.81 -6.06
N SER A 40 3.35 -3.79 -5.97
CA SER A 40 2.22 -3.92 -6.89
C SER A 40 1.23 -2.75 -6.79
N LEU A 41 1.02 -2.22 -5.58
CA LEU A 41 0.23 -1.01 -5.36
C LEU A 41 0.89 0.21 -6.02
N ALA A 42 2.19 0.38 -5.84
CA ALA A 42 2.93 1.49 -6.44
C ALA A 42 2.85 1.44 -7.97
N ALA A 43 3.13 0.27 -8.56
CA ALA A 43 3.07 0.07 -10.00
C ALA A 43 1.67 0.32 -10.58
N SER A 44 0.62 -0.14 -9.89
CA SER A 44 -0.76 0.08 -10.31
C SER A 44 -1.20 1.54 -10.14
N LEU A 45 -0.75 2.20 -9.07
CA LEU A 45 -1.01 3.63 -8.84
C LEU A 45 -0.41 4.47 -9.96
N ASP A 46 0.81 4.15 -10.41
CA ASP A 46 1.52 4.90 -11.45
C ASP A 46 0.77 4.94 -12.79
N GLN A 47 0.00 3.89 -13.08
CA GLN A 47 -0.80 3.78 -14.32
C GLN A 47 -2.11 4.58 -14.27
N LEU A 48 -2.52 5.05 -13.08
CA LEU A 48 -3.78 5.75 -12.88
C LEU A 48 -3.60 7.28 -12.92
N ARG A 49 -4.68 7.97 -13.30
CA ARG A 49 -4.78 9.45 -13.22
C ARG A 49 -4.55 9.98 -11.80
N LEU A 50 -4.89 9.17 -10.80
CA LEU A 50 -4.64 9.45 -9.39
C LEU A 50 -3.17 9.81 -9.14
N SER A 51 -2.23 9.16 -9.82
CA SER A 51 -0.79 9.42 -9.67
C SER A 51 -0.41 10.85 -10.11
N ARG A 52 -1.01 11.33 -11.20
CA ARG A 52 -0.86 12.73 -11.68
C ARG A 52 -1.56 13.71 -10.75
N MET A 53 -2.75 13.34 -10.25
CA MET A 53 -3.51 14.15 -9.30
C MET A 53 -2.78 14.38 -7.99
N LEU A 54 -2.12 13.35 -7.43
CA LEU A 54 -1.25 13.50 -6.25
C LEU A 54 -0.17 14.57 -6.50
N GLY A 55 0.52 14.49 -7.64
CA GLY A 55 1.51 15.50 -8.03
C GLY A 55 0.93 16.89 -8.21
N HIS A 56 -0.25 17.01 -8.81
CA HIS A 56 -0.95 18.28 -8.99
C HIS A 56 -1.35 18.93 -7.65
N LEU A 57 -1.65 18.12 -6.63
CA LEU A 57 -1.96 18.58 -5.27
C LEU A 57 -0.71 18.84 -4.40
N GLY A 58 0.50 18.62 -4.93
CA GLY A 58 1.75 18.72 -4.17
C GLY A 58 1.94 17.59 -3.16
N ILE A 59 1.24 16.46 -3.32
CA ILE A 59 1.37 15.30 -2.45
C ILE A 59 2.46 14.39 -3.01
N ASP A 60 3.48 14.13 -2.20
CA ASP A 60 4.55 13.21 -2.56
C ASP A 60 4.01 11.78 -2.66
N ARG A 61 4.26 11.13 -3.81
CA ARG A 61 3.71 9.80 -4.10
C ARG A 61 4.30 8.72 -3.18
N GLN A 62 5.59 8.82 -2.85
CA GLN A 62 6.23 7.86 -1.96
C GLN A 62 5.68 8.03 -0.54
N GLU A 63 5.58 9.28 -0.07
CA GLU A 63 4.99 9.59 1.23
C GLU A 63 3.54 9.12 1.33
N TYR A 64 2.74 9.32 0.28
CA TYR A 64 1.38 8.79 0.17
C TYR A 64 1.35 7.26 0.29
N LEU A 65 2.16 6.56 -0.51
CA LEU A 65 2.22 5.10 -0.50
C LEU A 65 2.68 4.53 0.85
N HIS A 66 3.55 5.25 1.57
CA HIS A 66 4.06 4.84 2.87
C HIS A 66 3.09 5.12 4.02
N THR A 67 2.45 6.29 4.02
CA THR A 67 1.59 6.77 5.11
C THR A 67 0.19 6.16 5.05
N GLN A 68 -0.34 5.94 3.85
CA GLN A 68 -1.69 5.40 3.68
C GLN A 68 -1.72 3.88 3.78
N SER A 69 -2.83 3.36 4.32
CA SER A 69 -3.06 1.92 4.39
C SER A 69 -3.26 1.34 2.97
N GLY A 70 -2.85 0.08 2.76
CA GLY A 70 -3.04 -0.59 1.47
C GLY A 70 -4.52 -0.70 1.05
N LEU A 71 -5.44 -0.76 2.02
CA LEU A 71 -6.88 -0.74 1.76
C LEU A 71 -7.34 0.65 1.30
N THR A 72 -6.88 1.71 1.97
CA THR A 72 -7.17 3.10 1.59
C THR A 72 -6.69 3.39 0.17
N ILE A 73 -5.45 2.99 -0.15
CA ILE A 73 -4.87 3.19 -1.49
C ILE A 73 -5.69 2.44 -2.54
N GLN A 74 -6.03 1.17 -2.31
CA GLN A 74 -6.89 0.41 -3.23
C GLN A 74 -8.26 1.07 -3.42
N ASN A 75 -8.91 1.52 -2.34
CA ASN A 75 -10.19 2.21 -2.44
C ASN A 75 -10.07 3.50 -3.28
N HIS A 76 -9.00 4.27 -3.09
CA HIS A 76 -8.75 5.46 -3.89
C HIS A 76 -8.56 5.12 -5.37
N MET A 77 -7.81 4.05 -5.66
CA MET A 77 -7.58 3.56 -7.01
C MET A 77 -8.87 3.09 -7.67
N THR A 78 -9.69 2.29 -6.98
CA THR A 78 -10.99 1.83 -7.48
C THR A 78 -11.94 2.99 -7.76
N ARG A 79 -12.04 3.96 -6.84
CA ARG A 79 -12.86 5.18 -7.07
C ARG A 79 -12.33 6.00 -8.25
N CYS A 80 -11.01 6.09 -8.42
CA CYS A 80 -10.42 6.79 -9.56
C CYS A 80 -10.68 6.08 -10.89
N ASP A 81 -10.56 4.76 -10.92
CA ASP A 81 -10.72 3.97 -12.14
C ASP A 81 -12.19 3.90 -12.57
N GLY A 82 -13.11 3.81 -11.62
CA GLY A 82 -14.56 3.82 -11.84
C GLY A 82 -15.18 5.22 -12.03
N CYS A 83 -14.38 6.28 -12.06
CA CYS A 83 -14.90 7.65 -12.21
C CYS A 83 -15.34 7.94 -13.66
N ASP A 84 -16.51 8.57 -13.83
CA ASP A 84 -17.01 8.98 -15.16
C ASP A 84 -16.40 10.30 -15.65
N GLU A 85 -15.93 11.15 -14.74
CA GLU A 85 -15.40 12.50 -15.02
C GLU A 85 -13.93 12.50 -15.46
N LYS A 86 -13.48 11.43 -16.14
CA LYS A 86 -12.06 11.25 -16.56
C LYS A 86 -11.57 12.39 -17.45
N VAL A 87 -12.39 12.82 -18.41
CA VAL A 87 -12.05 13.89 -19.36
C VAL A 87 -11.88 15.22 -18.64
N ARG A 88 -12.80 15.54 -17.73
CA ARG A 88 -12.74 16.75 -16.91
C ARG A 88 -11.52 16.75 -15.99
N CYS A 89 -11.19 15.60 -15.40
CA CYS A 89 -9.97 15.39 -14.63
C CYS A 89 -8.72 15.71 -15.45
N ASP A 90 -8.60 15.14 -16.65
CA ASP A 90 -7.45 15.37 -17.51
C ASP A 90 -7.31 16.86 -17.89
N GLN A 91 -8.42 17.55 -18.20
CA GLN A 91 -8.42 18.99 -18.47
C GLN A 91 -7.91 19.84 -17.30
N VAL A 92 -8.31 19.52 -16.07
CA VAL A 92 -7.86 20.23 -14.87
C VAL A 92 -6.38 19.94 -14.60
N LEU A 93 -5.96 18.68 -14.70
CA LEU A 93 -4.58 18.28 -14.45
C LEU A 93 -3.59 18.84 -15.48
N ASP A 94 -4.03 19.03 -16.73
CA ASP A 94 -3.21 19.59 -17.81
C ASP A 94 -3.22 21.14 -17.79
N SER A 95 -4.08 21.77 -16.98
CA SER A 95 -4.08 23.21 -16.80
C SER A 95 -2.82 23.65 -16.03
N LYS A 96 -2.18 24.74 -16.48
CA LYS A 96 -0.95 25.28 -15.84
C LYS A 96 -1.20 25.90 -14.47
N THR A 97 -2.45 25.98 -14.03
CA THR A 97 -2.82 26.53 -12.73
C THR A 97 -2.59 25.46 -11.68
N THR A 98 -1.45 25.52 -11.00
CA THR A 98 -1.14 24.62 -9.90
C THR A 98 -2.01 24.94 -8.67
N ALA A 99 -2.45 23.88 -8.01
CA ALA A 99 -2.73 23.85 -6.56
C ALA A 99 -4.05 24.47 -6.07
N ASP A 100 -5.13 24.46 -6.87
CA ASP A 100 -6.45 24.66 -6.26
C ASP A 100 -7.20 23.33 -6.14
N ALA A 101 -7.25 22.80 -4.91
CA ALA A 101 -8.02 21.60 -4.60
C ALA A 101 -9.54 21.83 -4.77
N GLU A 102 -10.00 23.08 -4.87
CA GLU A 102 -11.37 23.43 -5.22
C GLU A 102 -11.70 23.08 -6.68
N SER A 103 -10.73 23.21 -7.59
CA SER A 103 -10.89 22.83 -9.01
C SER A 103 -11.18 21.34 -9.21
N LEU A 104 -10.75 20.50 -8.26
CA LEU A 104 -10.95 19.05 -8.24
C LEU A 104 -12.14 18.63 -7.37
N GLY A 105 -13.04 19.54 -7.00
CA GLY A 105 -14.22 19.26 -6.17
C GLY A 105 -15.18 18.19 -6.72
N PHE A 106 -15.09 17.87 -8.01
CA PHE A 106 -15.86 16.78 -8.65
C PHE A 106 -15.21 15.38 -8.47
N CYS A 107 -13.96 15.31 -8.01
CA CYS A 107 -13.26 14.05 -7.86
C CYS A 107 -13.67 13.35 -6.56
N ALA A 108 -14.11 12.10 -6.64
CA ALA A 108 -14.53 11.29 -5.49
C ALA A 108 -13.44 11.06 -4.42
N ASN A 109 -12.16 11.29 -4.75
CA ASN A 109 -11.05 11.16 -3.81
C ASN A 109 -10.66 12.49 -3.15
N ILE A 110 -11.25 13.62 -3.56
CA ILE A 110 -10.67 14.93 -3.23
C ILE A 110 -10.70 15.24 -1.73
N ASP A 111 -11.77 14.87 -1.03
CA ASP A 111 -11.91 15.14 0.41
C ASP A 111 -10.82 14.42 1.21
N ASP A 112 -10.57 13.16 0.89
CA ASP A 112 -9.53 12.35 1.52
C ASP A 112 -8.12 12.90 1.20
N LEU A 113 -7.90 13.33 -0.05
CA LEU A 113 -6.60 13.84 -0.49
C LEU A 113 -6.30 15.24 0.06
N LYS A 114 -7.30 16.10 0.27
CA LYS A 114 -7.12 17.45 0.85
C LYS A 114 -6.60 17.42 2.28
N ALA A 115 -6.88 16.34 3.02
CA ALA A 115 -6.45 16.14 4.40
C ALA A 115 -4.98 15.71 4.52
N LEU A 116 -4.32 15.40 3.41
CA LEU A 116 -2.94 14.92 3.40
C LEU A 116 -1.93 16.08 3.42
N PRO A 117 -0.73 15.86 4.00
CA PRO A 117 0.35 16.83 3.97
C PRO A 117 0.78 17.12 2.53
N ARG A 118 1.06 18.40 2.25
CA ARG A 118 1.59 18.90 0.98
C ARG A 118 3.06 19.25 1.16
N ARG A 119 3.87 19.03 0.13
CA ARG A 119 5.29 19.40 0.07
C ARG A 119 5.50 20.71 -0.67
#